data_AF-A0A963PT81-F1
#
_entry.id   AF-A0A963PT81-F1
#
_cell.length_a   1.000
_cell.length_b   1.000
_cell.length_c   1.000
_cell.angle_alpha   90.00
_cell.angle_beta   90.00
_cell.angle_gamma   90.00
#
_symmetry.space_group_name_H-M   'P 1'
#
loop_
_entity.id
_entity.type
_entity.pdbx_description
1 polymer ?
#
loop_
_entity_poly.entity_id
_entity_poly.type
_entity_poly.pdbx_seq_one_letter_code
_entity_poly.pdbx_strand_id
1 'polypeptide(L)'
;MSTTAVAAAPAPRNNAFTRWLRQRMGALLLALGLLVLWEVAVRVLGVKEYLLPPPTKIWLEFTKRMPTVMDGAWVTTQEILGGYL
;
A
#
# COMPACT_ATOMS: atom_id res chain seq x y z
N MET A 1 -49.62 -32.01 18.40
CA MET A 1 -48.39 -31.33 18.85
C MET A 1 -47.63 -30.90 17.60
N SER A 2 -47.75 -29.64 17.19
CA SER A 2 -47.10 -29.11 15.99
C SER A 2 -45.85 -28.35 16.41
N THR A 3 -44.67 -28.89 16.13
CA THR A 3 -43.39 -28.24 16.38
C THR A 3 -43.12 -27.24 15.26
N THR A 4 -43.18 -25.94 15.55
CA THR A 4 -42.82 -24.89 14.59
C THR A 4 -41.28 -24.76 14.58
N ALA A 5 -40.66 -25.14 13.47
CA ALA A 5 -39.23 -24.88 13.24
C ALA A 5 -39.03 -23.38 13.04
N VAL A 6 -38.32 -22.73 13.95
CA VAL A 6 -37.88 -21.34 13.79
C VAL A 6 -36.75 -21.33 12.77
N ALA A 7 -37.05 -20.82 11.57
CA ALA A 7 -36.04 -20.57 10.55
C ALA A 7 -35.06 -19.49 11.08
N ALA A 8 -33.79 -19.87 11.27
CA ALA A 8 -32.74 -18.94 11.65
C ALA A 8 -32.49 -17.93 10.52
N ALA A 9 -32.53 -16.63 10.83
CA ALA A 9 -32.25 -15.56 9.88
C ALA A 9 -30.77 -15.64 9.40
N PRO A 10 -30.47 -15.38 8.13
CA PRO A 10 -29.10 -15.39 7.63
C PRO A 10 -28.29 -14.26 8.27
N ALA A 11 -27.15 -14.61 8.86
CA ALA A 11 -26.20 -13.64 9.41
C ALA A 11 -25.74 -12.67 8.31
N PRO A 12 -25.64 -11.35 8.60
CA PRO A 12 -25.21 -10.38 7.61
C PRO A 12 -23.78 -10.70 7.15
N ARG A 13 -23.59 -10.86 5.84
CA ARG A 13 -22.26 -10.95 5.21
C ARG A 13 -21.56 -9.60 5.38
N ASN A 14 -20.91 -9.44 6.52
CA ASN A 14 -20.09 -8.28 6.83
C ASN A 14 -18.82 -8.33 5.98
N ASN A 15 -18.70 -7.42 5.01
CA ASN A 15 -17.48 -7.27 4.20
C ASN A 15 -16.33 -6.76 5.10
N ALA A 16 -15.62 -7.69 5.75
CA ALA A 16 -14.49 -7.39 6.62
C ALA A 16 -13.45 -6.49 5.93
N PHE A 17 -13.27 -6.66 4.62
CA PHE A 17 -12.41 -5.83 3.78
C PHE A 17 -12.86 -4.36 3.70
N THR A 18 -14.16 -4.07 3.53
CA THR A 18 -14.64 -2.69 3.46
C THR A 18 -14.54 -2.00 4.82
N ARG A 19 -14.74 -2.75 5.91
CA ARG A 19 -14.55 -2.24 7.27
C ARG A 19 -13.08 -1.94 7.56
N TRP A 20 -12.17 -2.83 7.18
CA TRP A 20 -10.73 -2.64 7.30
C TRP A 20 -10.24 -1.44 6.47
N LEU A 21 -10.69 -1.33 5.21
CA LEU A 21 -10.32 -0.23 4.33
C LEU A 21 -10.81 1.09 4.91
N ARG A 22 -12.08 1.18 5.33
CA ARG A 22 -12.66 2.36 5.97
C ARG A 22 -11.91 2.78 7.24
N GLN A 23 -11.46 1.83 8.05
CA GLN A 23 -10.64 2.12 9.23
C GLN A 23 -9.26 2.68 8.88
N ARG A 24 -8.69 2.28 7.74
CA ARG A 24 -7.38 2.76 7.27
C ARG A 24 -7.44 3.97 6.33
N MET A 25 -8.63 4.36 5.87
CA MET A 25 -8.80 5.45 4.91
C MET A 25 -8.20 6.77 5.38
N GLY A 26 -8.30 7.10 6.68
CA GLY A 26 -7.68 8.31 7.22
C GLY A 26 -6.16 8.34 7.01
N ALA A 27 -5.48 7.22 7.29
CA ALA A 27 -4.04 7.10 7.09
C ALA A 27 -3.65 7.14 5.60
N LEU A 28 -4.44 6.48 4.75
CA LEU A 28 -4.22 6.51 3.28
C LEU A 28 -4.40 7.90 2.70
N LEU A 29 -5.43 8.63 3.14
CA LEU A 29 -5.68 10.01 2.72
C LEU A 29 -4.57 10.95 3.19
N LEU A 30 -4.08 10.79 4.43
CA LEU A 30 -2.94 11.56 4.92
C LEU A 30 -1.68 11.28 4.11
N ALA A 31 -1.36 10.00 3.87
CA ALA A 31 -0.19 9.61 3.07
C ALA A 31 -0.27 10.17 1.64
N LEU A 32 -1.44 10.03 1.00
CA LEU A 32 -1.66 10.59 -0.34
C LEU A 32 -1.56 12.12 -0.34
N GLY A 33 -2.16 12.79 0.64
CA GLY A 33 -2.08 14.24 0.80
C GLY A 33 -0.65 14.73 0.98
N LEU A 34 0.16 14.01 1.77
CA LEU A 34 1.58 14.32 1.96
C LEU A 34 2.39 14.13 0.67
N LEU A 35 2.14 13.06 -0.09
CA LEU A 35 2.79 12.84 -1.39
C LEU A 35 2.45 13.93 -2.40
N VAL A 36 1.17 14.33 -2.47
CA VAL A 36 0.72 15.43 -3.35
C VAL A 36 1.34 16.75 -2.92
N LEU A 37 1.32 17.06 -1.63
CA LEU A 37 1.93 18.27 -1.09
C LEU A 37 3.43 18.34 -1.42
N TRP A 38 4.13 17.22 -1.27
CA TRP A 38 5.56 17.12 -1.59
C TRP A 38 5.83 17.31 -3.08
N GLU A 39 5.10 16.61 -3.96
CA GLU A 39 5.19 16.76 -5.41
C GLU A 39 4.99 18.22 -5.83
N VAL A 40 3.97 18.88 -5.30
CA VAL A 40 3.65 20.28 -5.60
C VAL A 40 4.74 21.20 -5.06
N ALA A 41 5.19 21.01 -3.82
CA ALA A 41 6.22 21.83 -3.21
C ALA A 41 7.53 21.82 -4.01
N VAL A 42 8.00 20.63 -4.42
CA VAL A 42 9.22 20.48 -5.24
C VAL A 42 9.09 21.21 -6.57
N ARG A 43 7.95 21.05 -7.26
CA ARG A 43 7.70 21.66 -8.57
C ARG A 43 7.57 23.18 -8.50
N VAL A 44 6.85 23.70 -7.49
CA VAL A 44 6.59 25.13 -7.34
C VAL A 44 7.83 25.88 -6.86
N LEU A 45 8.57 25.29 -5.91
CA LEU A 45 9.77 25.91 -5.34
C LEU A 45 11.01 25.74 -6.25
N GLY A 46 10.89 25.01 -7.36
CA GLY A 46 11.99 24.78 -8.29
C GLY A 46 13.15 24.01 -7.65
N VAL A 47 12.86 23.10 -6.72
CA VAL A 47 13.89 22.32 -6.03
C VAL A 47 14.62 21.47 -7.06
N LYS A 48 15.95 21.53 -7.04
CA LYS A 48 16.79 20.76 -7.96
C LYS A 48 16.57 19.27 -7.74
N GLU A 49 16.33 18.58 -8.84
CA GLU A 49 15.90 17.18 -8.84
C GLU A 49 16.89 16.20 -8.23
N TYR A 50 18.19 16.50 -8.29
CA TYR A 50 19.22 15.69 -7.64
C TYR A 50 19.23 15.84 -6.11
N LEU A 51 18.63 16.90 -5.55
CA LEU A 51 18.46 17.08 -4.11
C LEU A 51 17.20 16.38 -3.62
N LEU A 52 16.09 16.59 -4.33
CA LEU A 52 14.81 16.05 -3.95
C LEU A 52 13.93 15.84 -5.19
N PRO A 53 13.95 14.64 -5.79
CA PRO A 53 13.11 14.34 -6.93
C PRO A 53 11.64 14.26 -6.50
N PRO A 54 10.70 14.66 -7.37
CA PRO A 54 9.27 14.48 -7.10
C PRO A 54 8.93 12.98 -6.95
N PRO A 55 7.97 12.62 -6.07
CA PRO A 55 7.60 11.23 -5.82
C PRO A 55 7.19 10.48 -7.09
N THR A 56 6.54 11.16 -8.05
CA THR A 56 6.16 10.55 -9.33
C THR A 56 7.37 10.08 -10.13
N LYS A 57 8.49 10.84 -10.09
CA LYS A 57 9.70 10.45 -10.79
C LYS A 57 10.41 9.28 -10.11
N ILE A 58 10.44 9.27 -8.77
CA ILE A 58 10.95 8.13 -8.00
C ILE A 58 10.22 6.86 -8.43
N TRP A 59 8.89 6.92 -8.49
CA TRP A 59 8.06 5.78 -8.91
C TRP A 59 8.38 5.33 -10.34
N LEU A 60 8.47 6.26 -11.29
CA LEU A 60 8.80 5.93 -12.69
C LEU A 60 10.17 5.29 -12.84
N GLU A 61 11.21 5.86 -12.22
CA GLU A 61 12.57 5.32 -12.28
C GLU A 61 12.68 3.98 -11.57
N PHE A 62 12.00 3.82 -10.43
CA PHE A 62 11.94 2.55 -9.72
C PHE A 62 11.28 1.47 -10.58
N THR A 63 10.14 1.76 -11.20
CA THR A 63 9.41 0.78 -12.02
C THR A 63 10.22 0.34 -13.24
N LYS A 64 10.97 1.26 -13.87
CA LYS A 64 11.86 0.94 -14.99
C LYS A 64 12.99 -0.02 -14.60
N ARG A 65 13.52 0.12 -13.38
CA ARG A 65 14.67 -0.65 -12.87
C ARG A 65 14.27 -1.82 -11.98
N MET A 66 12.97 -2.00 -11.76
CA MET A 66 12.41 -2.98 -10.84
C MET A 66 12.94 -4.39 -11.08
N PRO A 67 13.08 -4.91 -12.32
CA PRO A 67 13.62 -6.25 -12.53
C PRO A 67 15.03 -6.40 -11.94
N THR A 68 15.94 -5.47 -12.27
CA THR A 68 17.31 -5.48 -11.76
C THR A 68 17.39 -5.30 -10.25
N VAL A 69 16.52 -4.45 -9.67
CA VAL A 69 16.47 -4.24 -8.21
C VAL A 69 15.94 -5.48 -7.49
N MET A 70 14.96 -6.16 -8.08
CA MET A 70 14.36 -7.37 -7.52
C MET A 70 15.28 -8.58 -7.55
N ASP A 71 16.14 -8.71 -8.57
CA ASP A 71 17.14 -9.79 -8.62
C ASP A 71 18.04 -9.76 -7.37
N GLY A 72 18.59 -8.60 -7.02
CA GLY A 72 19.41 -8.44 -5.81
C GLY A 72 18.60 -8.59 -4.52
N ALA A 73 17.43 -7.95 -4.45
CA ALA A 73 16.58 -8.01 -3.25
C ALA A 73 16.10 -9.43 -2.93
N TRP A 74 15.83 -10.23 -3.97
CA TRP A 74 15.39 -11.62 -3.82
C TRP A 74 16.50 -12.51 -3.28
N VAL A 75 17.72 -12.37 -3.79
CA VAL A 75 18.88 -13.12 -3.28
C VAL A 75 19.10 -12.83 -1.81
N THR A 76 19.14 -11.56 -1.40
CA THR A 76 19.31 -11.21 0.02
C THR A 76 18.15 -11.73 0.88
N THR A 77 16.93 -11.75 0.35
CA THR A 77 15.78 -12.34 1.06
C THR A 77 15.99 -13.83 1.30
N GLN A 78 16.45 -14.57 0.27
CA GLN A 78 16.78 -15.99 0.38
C GLN A 78 17.93 -16.24 1.35
N GLU A 79 18.97 -15.42 1.33
CA GLU A 79 20.11 -15.51 2.26
C GLU A 79 19.65 -15.31 3.72
N ILE A 80 18.83 -14.29 3.98
CA ILE A 80 18.28 -14.03 5.32
C ILE A 80 17.46 -15.23 5.78
N LEU A 81 16.50 -15.68 4.96
CA LEU A 81 15.62 -16.80 5.33
C LEU A 81 16.41 -18.11 5.49
N GLY A 82 17.39 -18.35 4.63
CA GLY A 82 18.28 -19.52 4.71
C GLY A 82 19.16 -19.52 5.95
N GLY A 83 19.46 -18.36 6.53
CA GLY A 83 20.15 -18.28 7.83
C GLY A 83 19.29 -18.64 9.04
N TYR A 84 17.96 -18.67 8.90
CA TYR A 84 17.01 -19.03 9.97
C TYR A 84 16.47 -20.47 9.87
N LEU A 85 16.72 -21.17 8.75
CA LEU A 85 16.29 -22.56 8.49
C LEU A 85 17.44 -23.54 8.71
#